data_AF-A0A0J1CUH2-F1
#
_entry.id   AF-A0A0J1CUH2-F1
#
_cell.length_a   1.000
_cell.length_b   1.000
_cell.length_c   1.000
_cell.angle_alpha   90.00
_cell.angle_beta   90.00
_cell.angle_gamma   90.00
#
_symmetry.space_group_name_H-M   'P 1'
#
loop_
_entity.id
_entity.type
_entity.pdbx_description
1 polymer ?
#
loop_
_entity_poly.entity_id
_entity_poly.type
_entity_poly.pdbx_seq_one_letter_code
_entity_poly.pdbx_strand_id
1 'polypeptide(L)'
;MQNKRPSMQARIAMCFCLSALFEAGNALADDAVVAVSTAPVQRALIAQPVRAYGIVAASAANLTSINLPYVVRVTQLRVQTGQPVKRGDPLFVVQADPA
;
A
#
# COMPACT_ATOMS: atom_id res chain seq x y z
N MET A 1 61.58 -23.68 12.59
CA MET A 1 60.19 -24.09 12.23
C MET A 1 60.01 -23.87 10.73
N GLN A 2 60.00 -24.96 9.97
CA GLN A 2 59.94 -24.96 8.49
C GLN A 2 58.48 -24.86 8.04
N ASN A 3 58.15 -23.82 7.25
CA ASN A 3 56.80 -23.62 6.73
C ASN A 3 56.69 -24.24 5.33
N LYS A 4 56.02 -25.40 5.23
CA LYS A 4 55.90 -26.19 4.00
C LYS A 4 54.94 -25.51 3.01
N ARG A 5 55.43 -25.19 1.82
CA ARG A 5 54.60 -24.75 0.68
C ARG A 5 53.75 -25.93 0.21
N PRO A 6 52.42 -25.81 0.07
CA PRO A 6 51.60 -26.91 -0.44
C PRO A 6 51.83 -27.11 -1.94
N SER A 7 52.10 -28.36 -2.29
CA SER A 7 52.49 -28.84 -3.61
C SER A 7 51.35 -28.79 -4.64
N MET A 8 51.72 -28.46 -5.88
CA MET A 8 50.90 -28.27 -7.09
C MET A 8 50.10 -29.50 -7.56
N GLN A 9 50.02 -30.57 -6.77
CA GLN A 9 49.25 -31.78 -7.08
C GLN A 9 47.82 -31.77 -6.50
N ALA A 10 47.53 -30.88 -5.53
CA ALA A 10 46.18 -30.76 -4.97
C ALA A 10 45.16 -30.07 -5.92
N ARG A 11 45.61 -29.52 -7.05
CA ARG A 11 44.75 -28.86 -8.05
C ARG A 11 44.18 -29.79 -9.11
N ILE A 12 44.66 -31.03 -9.22
CA ILE A 12 44.31 -31.94 -10.32
C ILE A 12 43.15 -32.88 -9.97
N ALA A 13 42.81 -33.04 -8.69
CA ALA A 13 41.75 -33.95 -8.25
C ALA A 13 40.34 -33.33 -8.19
N MET A 14 40.17 -32.04 -8.50
CA MET A 14 38.87 -31.34 -8.45
C MET A 14 38.25 -31.11 -9.84
N CYS A 15 38.56 -31.99 -10.80
CA CYS A 15 37.97 -31.99 -12.15
C CYS A 15 37.21 -33.29 -12.49
N PHE A 16 36.94 -34.16 -11.51
CA PHE A 16 36.42 -35.51 -11.79
C PHE A 16 34.94 -35.76 -11.43
N CYS A 17 34.16 -34.73 -11.06
CA CYS A 17 32.74 -34.91 -10.73
C CYS A 17 31.77 -33.96 -11.46
N LEU A 18 32.20 -33.25 -12.51
CA LEU A 18 31.35 -32.29 -13.25
C LEU A 18 30.79 -32.87 -14.57
N SER A 19 30.55 -34.18 -14.62
CA SER A 19 29.99 -34.84 -15.80
C SER A 19 29.07 -36.01 -15.42
N ALA A 20 28.17 -35.78 -14.46
CA ALA A 20 26.88 -36.47 -14.49
C ALA A 20 26.01 -35.71 -15.49
N LEU A 21 26.06 -36.15 -16.74
CA LEU A 21 25.26 -35.67 -17.84
C LEU A 21 23.78 -35.71 -17.44
N PHE A 22 23.16 -34.54 -17.38
CA PHE A 22 21.73 -34.36 -17.50
C PHE A 22 21.35 -34.64 -18.96
N GLU A 23 21.19 -35.92 -19.31
CA GLU A 23 20.52 -36.31 -20.56
C GLU A 23 19.01 -36.12 -20.36
N ALA A 24 18.53 -34.90 -20.54
CA ALA A 24 17.14 -34.67 -20.89
C ALA A 24 16.98 -35.07 -22.37
N GLY A 25 16.47 -36.28 -22.61
CA GLY A 25 16.12 -36.75 -23.94
C GLY A 25 15.04 -35.85 -24.56
N ASN A 26 15.45 -34.92 -25.41
CA ASN A 26 14.54 -34.27 -26.35
C ASN A 26 14.24 -35.29 -27.46
N ALA A 27 13.17 -36.04 -27.30
CA ALA A 27 12.58 -36.79 -28.41
C ALA A 27 12.11 -35.79 -29.47
N LEU A 28 12.82 -35.74 -30.60
CA LEU A 28 12.36 -35.07 -31.82
C LEU A 28 11.28 -35.96 -32.44
N ALA A 29 10.01 -35.57 -32.29
CA ALA A 29 8.89 -36.23 -32.94
C ALA A 29 7.87 -35.20 -33.49
N ASP A 30 7.69 -35.29 -34.81
CA ASP A 30 6.72 -34.67 -35.72
C ASP A 30 6.72 -33.15 -35.96
N ASP A 31 6.63 -32.79 -37.25
CA ASP A 31 6.41 -31.43 -37.75
C ASP A 31 5.15 -30.86 -37.08
N ALA A 32 5.33 -29.85 -36.22
CA ALA A 32 4.24 -29.27 -35.46
C ALA A 32 3.26 -28.54 -36.40
N VAL A 33 2.15 -29.21 -36.75
CA VAL A 33 1.09 -28.67 -37.62
C VAL A 33 0.38 -27.45 -36.98
N VAL A 34 0.46 -27.31 -35.65
CA VAL A 34 -0.18 -26.23 -34.89
C VAL A 34 0.69 -25.81 -33.70
N ALA A 35 0.85 -24.50 -33.50
CA ALA A 35 1.57 -23.93 -32.36
C ALA A 35 0.70 -23.95 -31.09
N VAL A 36 1.15 -24.66 -30.05
CA VAL A 36 0.49 -24.71 -28.73
C VAL A 36 1.44 -24.16 -27.67
N SER A 37 0.93 -23.30 -26.80
CA SER A 37 1.65 -22.78 -25.62
C SER A 37 0.91 -23.20 -24.36
N THR A 38 1.65 -23.75 -23.39
CA THR A 38 1.11 -24.15 -22.09
C THR A 38 1.81 -23.36 -20.98
N ALA A 39 1.09 -23.10 -19.88
CA ALA A 39 1.63 -22.46 -18.70
C ALA A 39 1.49 -23.39 -17.48
N PRO A 40 2.50 -23.49 -16.60
CA PRO A 40 2.43 -24.32 -15.41
C PRO A 40 1.43 -23.74 -14.39
N VAL A 41 0.73 -24.62 -13.68
CA VAL A 41 -0.18 -24.21 -12.59
C VAL A 41 0.65 -23.65 -11.43
N GLN A 42 0.34 -22.43 -11.02
CA GLN A 42 0.98 -21.77 -9.88
C GLN A 42 -0.07 -21.30 -8.88
N ARG A 43 0.20 -21.50 -7.59
CA ARG A 43 -0.65 -20.98 -6.52
C ARG A 43 -0.20 -19.56 -6.17
N ALA A 44 -1.07 -18.58 -6.38
CA ALA A 44 -0.83 -17.19 -6.04
C ALA A 44 -2.10 -16.54 -5.48
N LEU A 45 -1.95 -15.40 -4.81
CA LEU A 45 -3.08 -14.55 -4.43
C LEU A 45 -3.64 -13.85 -5.67
N ILE A 46 -4.94 -14.00 -5.90
CA ILE A 46 -5.64 -13.25 -6.95
C ILE A 46 -5.97 -11.87 -6.37
N ALA A 47 -5.21 -10.86 -6.77
CA ALA A 47 -5.44 -9.47 -6.38
C ALA A 47 -5.93 -8.68 -7.61
N GLN A 48 -7.25 -8.69 -7.85
CA GLN A 48 -7.85 -7.85 -8.89
C GLN A 48 -7.91 -6.40 -8.39
N PRO A 49 -7.31 -5.42 -9.09
CA PRO A 49 -7.43 -4.02 -8.70
C PRO A 49 -8.88 -3.55 -8.78
N VAL A 50 -9.43 -3.05 -7.67
CA VAL A 50 -10.75 -2.42 -7.63
C VAL A 50 -10.57 -0.91 -7.57
N ARG A 51 -11.19 -0.19 -8.51
CA ARG A 51 -11.24 1.28 -8.48
C ARG A 51 -12.47 1.71 -7.69
N ALA A 52 -12.26 2.48 -6.64
CA ALA A 52 -13.34 3.04 -5.82
C ALA A 52 -13.29 4.57 -5.86
N TYR A 53 -14.48 5.18 -5.80
CA TYR A 53 -14.66 6.62 -5.62
C TYR A 53 -15.42 6.85 -4.31
N GLY A 54 -15.17 7.98 -3.67
CA GLY A 54 -15.80 8.33 -2.40
C GLY A 54 -15.99 9.83 -2.26
N ILE A 55 -16.77 10.21 -1.25
CA ILE A 55 -17.03 11.60 -0.90
C ILE A 55 -16.17 11.95 0.31
N VAL A 56 -15.56 13.14 0.30
CA VAL A 56 -14.90 13.71 1.48
C VAL A 56 -15.96 14.48 2.27
N ALA A 57 -16.22 14.03 3.50
CA ALA A 57 -17.17 14.67 4.39
C ALA A 57 -16.51 15.00 5.73
N ALA A 58 -17.06 15.99 6.44
CA ALA A 58 -16.66 16.25 7.82
C ALA A 58 -17.01 15.04 8.69
N SER A 59 -16.08 14.63 9.55
CA SER A 59 -16.34 13.58 10.54
C SER A 59 -17.46 14.04 11.47
N ALA A 60 -18.47 13.19 11.70
CA ALA A 60 -19.54 13.47 12.65
C ALA A 60 -19.02 13.72 14.07
N ALA A 61 -17.88 13.14 14.43
CA ALA A 61 -17.22 13.37 15.72
C ALA A 61 -16.65 14.80 15.87
N ASN A 62 -16.45 15.51 14.75
CA ASN A 62 -15.90 16.87 14.72
C ASN A 62 -16.96 17.92 14.35
N LEU A 63 -18.24 17.54 14.27
CA LEU A 63 -19.34 18.46 14.05
C LEU A 63 -19.87 18.96 15.40
N THR A 64 -19.94 20.27 15.58
CA THR A 64 -20.50 20.88 16.80
C THR A 64 -21.60 21.86 16.40
N SER A 65 -22.81 21.62 16.91
CA SER A 65 -23.92 22.59 16.82
C SER A 65 -23.94 23.42 18.10
N ILE A 66 -23.89 24.73 17.96
CA ILE A 66 -23.89 25.65 19.10
C ILE A 66 -25.31 26.16 19.29
N ASN A 67 -25.92 25.79 20.42
CA ASN A 67 -27.23 26.26 20.83
C ASN A 67 -27.11 27.11 22.10
N LEU A 68 -27.98 28.10 22.23
CA LEU A 68 -28.05 28.95 23.41
C LEU A 68 -29.18 28.45 24.32
N PRO A 69 -28.90 28.17 25.60
CA PRO A 69 -29.87 27.50 26.49
C PRO A 69 -31.00 28.41 26.99
N TYR A 70 -30.97 29.70 26.65
CA TYR A 70 -31.95 30.70 27.04
C TYR A 70 -32.19 31.69 25.88
N VAL A 71 -33.26 32.47 25.99
CA VAL A 71 -33.60 33.50 25.00
C VAL A 71 -32.56 34.61 25.02
N VAL A 72 -32.08 34.98 23.85
CA VAL A 72 -31.10 36.06 23.68
C VAL A 72 -31.46 36.97 22.52
N ARG A 73 -30.91 38.18 22.56
CA ARG A 73 -30.81 39.04 21.39
C ARG A 73 -29.40 38.92 20.79
N VAL A 74 -29.31 38.52 19.53
CA VAL A 74 -28.04 38.56 18.78
C VAL A 74 -27.74 40.02 18.45
N THR A 75 -26.64 40.56 18.99
CA THR A 75 -26.23 41.96 18.77
C THR A 75 -25.29 42.08 17.57
N GLN A 76 -24.47 41.05 17.33
CA GLN A 76 -23.54 41.04 16.21
C GLN A 76 -23.22 39.61 15.75
N LEU A 77 -23.22 39.38 14.45
CA LEU A 77 -22.66 38.18 13.83
C LEU A 77 -21.22 38.49 13.37
N ARG A 78 -20.26 37.62 13.71
CA ARG A 78 -18.83 37.84 13.40
C ARG A 78 -18.28 36.93 12.31
N VAL A 79 -19.03 35.89 11.93
CA VAL A 79 -18.63 34.90 10.93
C VAL A 79 -19.75 34.68 9.92
N GLN A 80 -19.37 34.36 8.69
CA GLN A 80 -20.30 33.99 7.63
C GLN A 80 -20.29 32.49 7.37
N THR A 81 -21.34 31.98 6.73
CA THR A 81 -21.42 30.56 6.35
C THR A 81 -20.27 30.18 5.41
N GLY A 82 -19.58 29.08 5.70
CA GLY A 82 -18.42 28.61 4.93
C GLY A 82 -17.10 29.29 5.29
N GLN A 83 -17.11 30.31 6.17
CA GLN A 83 -15.89 30.94 6.65
C GLN A 83 -15.12 29.99 7.58
N PRO A 84 -13.81 29.77 7.37
CA PRO A 84 -13.01 28.96 8.27
C PRO A 84 -12.80 29.69 9.61
N VAL A 85 -12.91 28.95 10.71
CA VAL A 85 -12.74 29.45 12.07
C VAL A 85 -11.83 28.51 12.86
N LYS A 86 -11.13 29.03 13.86
CA LYS A 86 -10.34 28.26 14.82
C LYS A 86 -11.09 28.11 16.12
N ARG A 87 -10.69 27.11 16.91
CA ARG A 87 -11.24 26.94 18.26
C ARG A 87 -10.95 28.19 19.09
N GLY A 88 -12.00 28.73 19.71
CA GLY A 88 -11.93 29.95 20.51
C GLY A 88 -12.24 31.23 19.74
N ASP A 89 -12.37 31.16 18.40
CA ASP A 89 -12.76 32.33 17.63
C ASP A 89 -14.22 32.72 17.95
N PRO A 90 -14.51 34.00 18.20
CA PRO A 90 -15.85 34.47 18.51
C PRO A 90 -16.74 34.45 17.27
N LEU A 91 -17.84 33.69 17.33
CA LEU A 91 -18.76 33.52 16.20
C LEU A 91 -19.87 34.59 16.14
N PHE A 92 -20.42 34.93 17.30
CA PHE A 92 -21.45 35.96 17.45
C PHE A 92 -21.39 36.55 18.86
N VAL A 93 -21.98 37.73 19.02
CA VAL A 93 -22.15 38.41 20.31
C VAL A 93 -23.64 38.47 20.60
N VAL A 94 -23.99 38.11 21.84
CA VAL A 94 -25.37 38.05 22.31
C VAL A 94 -25.54 38.84 23.58
N GLN A 95 -26.74 39.38 23.76
CA GLN A 95 -27.21 39.96 25.01
C GLN A 95 -28.30 39.03 25.57
N ALA A 96 -28.11 38.58 26.81
CA ALA A 96 -29.13 37.81 27.51
C ALA A 96 -30.39 38.65 27.73
N ASP A 97 -31.55 38.03 27.61
CA ASP A 97 -32.80 38.65 28.04
C ASP A 97 -32.81 38.73 29.58
N PRO A 98 -32.97 39.93 30.19
CA PRO A 98 -32.92 40.10 31.63
C PRO A 98 -34.24 39.74 32.37
N ALA A 99 -35.25 39.22 31.68
CA ALA A 99 -36.59 38.94 32.23
C ALA A 99 -36.65 37.69 33.12
#